data_AF-R1GEB1-F1
#
_entry.id   AF-R1GEB1-F1
#
_cell.length_a   1.000
_cell.length_b   1.000
_cell.length_c   1.000
_cell.angle_alpha   90.00
_cell.angle_beta   90.00
_cell.angle_gamma   90.00
#
_symmetry.space_group_name_H-M   'P 1'
#
loop_
_entity.id
_entity.type
_entity.pdbx_description
1 polymer ?
#
loop_
_entity_poly.entity_id
_entity_poly.type
_entity_poly.pdbx_seq_one_letter_code
_entity_poly.pdbx_strand_id
1 'polypeptide(L)'
;AAGPATGPAAPPPLSPGGPRPRIMLSGGDGTARLSDEQRRILDYARRGGTEITLAVNAEAGVVAPYLIDSDATVIGMGGFGGRDDAPSVAQLDRWLAEGKLRFVLSNAGRRPGPPPSPAQAGRQRWIEGHCTTVDPAAYGGGADTLYRC
;
A
#
# COMPACT_ATOMS: atom_id res chain seq x y z
N ALA A 1 44.83 -32.19 27.91
CA ALA A 1 44.87 -31.84 26.47
C ALA A 1 43.45 -31.91 25.94
N ALA A 2 42.89 -30.80 25.47
CA ALA A 2 41.54 -30.72 24.89
C ALA A 2 41.64 -30.83 23.36
N GLY A 3 40.84 -31.72 22.77
CA GLY A 3 40.77 -31.89 21.31
C GLY A 3 40.01 -30.76 20.62
N PRO A 4 40.16 -30.60 19.29
CA PRO A 4 39.57 -29.48 18.56
C PRO A 4 38.06 -29.66 18.36
N ALA A 5 37.32 -28.57 18.55
CA ALA A 5 35.89 -28.48 18.28
C ALA A 5 35.63 -28.43 16.76
N THR A 6 34.74 -29.29 16.27
CA THR A 6 34.22 -29.26 14.90
C THR A 6 33.16 -28.17 14.78
N GLY A 7 33.43 -27.12 14.01
CA GLY A 7 32.44 -26.10 13.64
C GLY A 7 31.38 -26.64 12.67
N PRO A 8 30.21 -25.98 12.54
CA PRO A 8 29.16 -26.41 11.63
C PRO A 8 29.62 -26.32 10.17
N ALA A 9 29.23 -27.33 9.39
CA ALA A 9 29.61 -27.50 7.99
C ALA A 9 29.16 -26.32 7.11
N ALA A 10 30.02 -25.93 6.17
CA ALA A 10 29.70 -24.93 5.16
C ALA A 10 28.52 -25.39 4.27
N PRO A 11 27.62 -24.47 3.86
CA PRO A 11 26.56 -24.81 2.94
C PRO A 11 27.14 -25.22 1.56
N PRO A 12 26.47 -26.12 0.83
CA PRO A 12 26.95 -26.59 -0.46
C PRO A 12 27.00 -25.45 -1.49
N PRO A 13 27.92 -25.51 -2.47
CA PRO A 13 28.00 -24.51 -3.52
C PRO A 13 26.72 -24.50 -4.36
N LEU A 14 26.18 -23.31 -4.61
CA LEU A 14 25.03 -23.11 -5.50
C LEU A 14 25.39 -23.62 -6.91
N SER A 15 24.58 -24.55 -7.43
CA SER A 15 24.77 -25.09 -8.78
C SER A 15 24.56 -23.99 -9.84
N PRO A 16 25.49 -23.79 -10.79
CA PRO A 16 25.36 -22.81 -11.85
C PRO A 16 24.39 -23.36 -12.91
N GLY A 17 23.10 -23.12 -12.73
CA GLY A 17 22.09 -23.60 -13.69
C GLY A 17 20.64 -23.66 -13.18
N GLY A 18 20.40 -23.43 -11.89
CA GLY A 18 19.03 -23.29 -11.38
C GLY A 18 18.33 -22.08 -11.99
N PRO A 19 17.01 -22.12 -12.23
CA PRO A 19 16.25 -20.94 -12.61
C PRO A 19 16.53 -19.86 -11.57
N ARG A 20 17.19 -18.77 -11.98
CA ARG A 20 17.37 -17.62 -11.09
C ARG A 20 15.97 -17.23 -10.61
N PRO A 21 15.73 -17.05 -9.30
CA PRO A 21 14.47 -16.49 -8.85
C PRO A 21 14.31 -15.15 -9.58
N ARG A 22 13.41 -15.10 -10.57
CA ARG A 22 13.00 -13.85 -11.14
C ARG A 22 12.29 -13.15 -10.00
N ILE A 23 12.92 -12.11 -9.46
CA ILE A 23 12.20 -11.11 -8.69
C ILE A 23 11.19 -10.53 -9.69
N MET A 24 9.99 -11.09 -9.70
CA MET A 24 8.88 -10.49 -10.41
C MET A 24 8.53 -9.25 -9.60
N LEU A 25 9.09 -8.10 -9.99
CA LEU A 25 8.55 -6.81 -9.62
C LEU A 25 7.14 -6.74 -10.21
N SER A 26 6.17 -7.24 -9.46
CA SER A 26 4.76 -7.02 -9.76
C SER A 26 4.44 -5.60 -9.31
N GLY A 27 4.47 -4.66 -10.24
CA GLY A 27 4.13 -3.27 -9.94
C GLY A 27 4.13 -2.42 -11.20
N GLY A 28 2.94 -2.14 -11.74
CA GLY A 28 2.73 -1.25 -12.88
C GLY A 28 3.12 -1.84 -14.24
N ASP A 29 2.60 -1.25 -15.30
CA ASP A 29 3.00 -1.46 -16.70
C ASP A 29 4.42 -0.93 -17.01
N GLY A 30 5.24 -0.70 -15.97
CA GLY A 30 6.52 -0.01 -16.03
C GLY A 30 6.38 1.50 -16.26
N THR A 31 5.16 2.02 -16.41
CA THR A 31 4.91 3.46 -16.51
C THR A 31 4.54 3.99 -15.14
N ALA A 32 5.22 5.07 -14.73
CA ALA A 32 4.90 5.77 -13.50
C ALA A 32 3.73 6.75 -13.70
N ARG A 33 2.72 6.37 -14.50
CA ARG A 33 1.59 7.22 -14.88
C ARG A 33 0.31 6.76 -14.20
N LEU A 34 -0.52 7.72 -13.81
CA LEU A 34 -1.84 7.43 -13.29
C LEU A 34 -2.74 6.90 -14.41
N SER A 35 -3.49 5.82 -14.11
CA SER A 35 -4.61 5.40 -14.96
C SER A 35 -5.73 6.43 -14.93
N ASP A 36 -6.66 6.36 -15.90
CA ASP A 36 -7.80 7.27 -15.94
C ASP A 36 -8.68 7.16 -14.68
N GLU A 37 -8.84 5.96 -14.12
CA GLU A 37 -9.54 5.73 -12.86
C GLU A 37 -8.82 6.39 -11.68
N GLN A 38 -7.50 6.16 -11.56
CA GLN A 38 -6.70 6.73 -10.49
C GLN A 38 -6.70 8.26 -10.54
N ARG A 39 -6.65 8.87 -11.73
CA ARG A 39 -6.79 10.33 -11.90
C ARG A 39 -8.13 10.83 -11.39
N ARG A 40 -9.24 10.18 -11.76
CA ARG A 40 -10.58 10.58 -11.28
C ARG A 40 -10.73 10.46 -9.77
N ILE A 41 -10.19 9.39 -9.16
CA ILE A 41 -10.16 9.22 -7.70
C ILE A 41 -9.37 10.35 -7.04
N LEU A 42 -8.17 10.65 -7.55
CA LEU A 42 -7.33 11.70 -6.99
C LEU A 42 -8.00 13.08 -7.10
N ASP A 43 -8.62 13.37 -8.25
CA ASP A 43 -9.37 14.61 -8.46
C ASP A 43 -10.61 14.70 -7.56
N TYR A 44 -11.26 13.57 -7.27
CA TYR A 44 -12.33 13.53 -6.26
C TYR A 44 -11.80 13.87 -4.87
N ALA A 45 -10.69 13.26 -4.47
CA ALA A 45 -10.11 13.45 -3.15
C ALA A 45 -9.57 14.88 -2.95
N ARG A 46 -8.98 15.48 -3.99
CA ARG A 46 -8.52 16.89 -4.01
C ARG A 46 -9.61 17.89 -3.65
N ARG A 47 -10.86 17.65 -4.08
CA ARG A 47 -12.00 18.52 -3.71
C ARG A 47 -12.30 18.52 -2.21
N GLY A 48 -11.75 17.57 -1.45
CA GLY A 48 -11.83 17.53 0.01
C GLY A 48 -11.02 18.60 0.72
N GLY A 49 -9.96 19.12 0.09
CA GLY A 49 -9.15 20.22 0.61
C GLY A 49 -8.36 19.91 1.88
N THR A 50 -8.04 18.64 2.16
CA THR A 50 -7.25 18.23 3.33
C THR A 50 -5.75 18.21 3.05
N GLU A 51 -4.93 18.43 4.09
CA GLU A 51 -3.47 18.41 4.01
C GLU A 51 -2.95 17.12 3.36
N ILE A 52 -3.49 15.97 3.79
CA ILE A 52 -3.31 14.69 3.11
C ILE A 52 -4.47 14.55 2.14
N THR A 53 -4.17 14.64 0.85
CA THR A 53 -5.18 14.53 -0.21
C THR A 53 -5.76 13.12 -0.25
N LEU A 54 -4.92 12.10 -0.21
CA LEU A 54 -5.33 10.70 -0.30
C LEU A 54 -4.36 9.79 0.46
N ALA A 55 -4.88 8.90 1.30
CA ALA A 55 -4.10 7.77 1.82
C ALA A 55 -4.44 6.49 1.04
N VAL A 56 -3.45 5.69 0.65
CA VAL A 56 -3.65 4.48 -0.17
C VAL A 56 -3.20 3.25 0.60
N ASN A 57 -4.16 2.36 0.92
CA ASN A 57 -3.94 1.10 1.62
C ASN A 57 -3.57 -0.03 0.64
N ALA A 58 -2.34 0.02 0.11
CA ALA A 58 -1.85 -0.96 -0.85
C ALA A 58 -0.32 -1.07 -0.83
N GLU A 59 0.23 -2.06 -1.52
CA GLU A 59 1.67 -2.17 -1.77
C GLU A 59 2.21 -1.01 -2.62
N ALA A 60 3.51 -0.75 -2.52
CA ALA A 60 4.15 0.41 -3.14
C ALA A 60 3.96 0.47 -4.66
N GLY A 61 3.83 -0.68 -5.34
CA GLY A 61 3.57 -0.72 -6.78
C GLY A 61 2.23 -0.09 -7.19
N VAL A 62 1.22 -0.15 -6.32
CA VAL A 62 -0.10 0.48 -6.54
C VAL A 62 -0.05 1.97 -6.19
N VAL A 63 0.74 2.34 -5.18
CA VAL A 63 0.86 3.73 -4.70
C VAL A 63 1.75 4.58 -5.63
N ALA A 64 2.79 3.99 -6.22
CA ALA A 64 3.83 4.73 -6.94
C ALA A 64 3.32 5.71 -8.01
N PRO A 65 2.34 5.37 -8.88
CA PRO A 65 1.83 6.31 -9.87
C PRO A 65 1.26 7.60 -9.25
N TYR A 66 0.60 7.51 -8.09
CA TYR A 66 0.09 8.68 -7.38
C TYR A 66 1.22 9.59 -6.89
N LEU A 67 2.34 9.01 -6.46
CA LEU A 67 3.49 9.76 -5.95
C LEU A 67 4.34 10.38 -7.07
N ILE A 68 4.35 9.78 -8.25
CA ILE A 68 5.24 10.20 -9.36
C ILE A 68 4.51 11.13 -10.34
N ASP A 69 3.25 10.85 -10.67
CA ASP A 69 2.48 11.56 -11.71
C ASP A 69 1.53 12.62 -11.14
N SER A 70 1.72 13.02 -9.88
CA SER A 70 0.93 14.07 -9.25
C SER A 70 1.73 14.91 -8.27
N ASP A 71 1.24 16.11 -8.01
CA ASP A 71 1.72 17.05 -7.00
C ASP A 71 0.93 16.96 -5.68
N ALA A 72 -0.02 16.02 -5.58
CA ALA A 72 -0.87 15.87 -4.42
C ALA A 72 -0.13 15.22 -3.25
N THR A 73 -0.48 15.60 -2.02
CA THR A 73 0.02 14.93 -0.82
C THR A 73 -0.65 13.55 -0.69
N VAL A 74 0.02 12.52 -1.20
CA VAL A 74 -0.45 11.13 -1.14
C VAL A 74 0.40 10.34 -0.17
N ILE A 75 -0.26 9.57 0.71
CA ILE A 75 0.41 8.71 1.69
C ILE A 75 0.15 7.24 1.34
N GLY A 76 1.21 6.52 0.97
CA GLY A 76 1.17 5.06 0.86
C GLY A 76 1.22 4.39 2.23
N MET A 77 0.34 3.41 2.46
CA MET A 77 0.27 2.69 3.73
C MET A 77 0.78 1.26 3.60
N GLY A 78 1.70 0.88 4.48
CA GLY A 78 2.22 -0.48 4.61
C GLY A 78 3.57 -0.73 3.93
N GLY A 79 4.27 0.32 3.49
CA GLY A 79 5.60 0.20 2.88
C GLY A 79 5.59 -0.60 1.57
N PHE A 80 6.73 -1.20 1.22
CA PHE A 80 6.92 -1.84 -0.09
C PHE A 80 5.85 -2.91 -0.38
N GLY A 81 5.56 -3.77 0.59
CA GLY A 81 4.62 -4.89 0.43
C GLY A 81 3.22 -4.64 0.99
N GLY A 82 2.91 -3.44 1.48
CA GLY A 82 1.62 -3.15 2.12
C GLY A 82 1.43 -3.77 3.52
N ARG A 83 2.52 -4.23 4.17
CA ARG A 83 2.49 -5.02 5.41
C ARG A 83 3.04 -4.30 6.64
N ASP A 84 3.79 -3.22 6.46
CA ASP A 84 4.45 -2.47 7.55
C ASP A 84 3.41 -1.73 8.40
N ASP A 85 3.72 -1.43 9.66
CA ASP A 85 2.87 -0.58 10.52
C ASP A 85 3.17 0.90 10.29
N ALA A 86 2.96 1.37 9.05
CA ALA A 86 3.28 2.73 8.63
C ALA A 86 2.25 3.23 7.60
N PRO A 87 1.51 4.32 7.86
CA PRO A 87 1.27 4.88 9.19
C PRO A 87 0.59 3.84 10.10
N SER A 88 0.78 3.97 11.41
CA SER A 88 0.05 3.17 12.39
C SER A 88 -1.39 3.65 12.52
N VAL A 89 -2.27 2.81 13.08
CA VAL A 89 -3.68 3.17 13.35
C VAL A 89 -3.78 4.42 14.24
N ALA A 90 -2.94 4.54 15.28
CA ALA A 90 -2.92 5.73 16.12
C ALA A 90 -2.51 7.00 15.35
N GLN A 91 -1.69 6.88 14.31
CA GLN A 91 -1.37 8.01 13.44
C GLN A 91 -2.55 8.41 12.55
N LEU A 92 -3.31 7.42 12.05
CA LEU A 92 -4.54 7.67 11.28
C LEU A 92 -5.60 8.36 12.14
N ASP A 93 -5.81 7.91 13.38
CA ASP A 93 -6.71 8.56 14.34
C ASP A 93 -6.34 10.03 14.56
N ARG A 94 -5.05 10.32 14.76
CA ARG A 94 -4.57 11.70 14.93
C ARG A 94 -4.84 12.55 13.70
N TRP A 95 -4.51 12.06 12.50
CA TRP A 95 -4.76 12.83 11.27
C TRP A 95 -6.25 13.06 11.02
N LEU A 96 -7.11 12.11 11.37
CA LEU A 96 -8.55 12.27 11.28
C LEU A 96 -9.04 13.33 12.28
N ALA A 97 -8.62 13.24 13.53
CA ALA A 97 -8.99 14.21 14.58
C ALA A 97 -8.49 15.63 14.30
N GLU A 98 -7.32 15.76 13.66
CA GLU A 98 -6.73 17.04 13.24
C GLU A 98 -7.36 17.57 11.92
N GLY A 99 -8.26 16.82 11.28
CA GLY A 99 -8.86 17.19 9.99
C GLY A 99 -7.87 17.13 8.81
N LYS A 100 -6.73 16.46 8.97
CA LYS A 100 -5.68 16.32 7.95
C LYS A 100 -5.96 15.20 6.95
N LEU A 101 -6.74 14.20 7.34
CA LEU A 101 -7.11 13.06 6.50
C LEU A 101 -8.62 12.98 6.35
N ARG A 102 -9.08 12.77 5.12
CA ARG A 102 -10.50 12.58 4.80
C ARG A 102 -10.77 11.41 3.87
N PHE A 103 -9.82 11.07 3.00
CA PHE A 103 -10.01 10.05 1.97
C PHE A 103 -8.97 8.95 2.05
N VAL A 104 -9.45 7.71 2.05
CA VAL A 104 -8.62 6.50 2.03
C VAL A 104 -9.05 5.65 0.84
N LEU A 105 -8.11 5.31 -0.04
CA LEU A 105 -8.30 4.29 -1.06
C LEU A 105 -7.89 2.94 -0.48
N SER A 106 -8.79 1.96 -0.48
CA SER A 106 -8.49 0.59 -0.08
C SER A 106 -8.97 -0.41 -1.13
N ASN A 107 -8.55 -1.67 -0.96
CA ASN A 107 -8.76 -2.76 -1.92
C ASN A 107 -8.13 -2.55 -3.30
N ALA A 108 -7.35 -1.47 -3.49
CA ALA A 108 -6.69 -1.18 -4.74
C ALA A 108 -5.67 -2.26 -5.09
N GLY A 109 -5.82 -2.87 -6.27
CA GLY A 109 -4.91 -3.91 -6.75
C GLY A 109 -4.90 -5.21 -5.94
N ARG A 110 -5.92 -5.49 -5.09
CA ARG A 110 -5.93 -6.67 -4.21
C ARG A 110 -5.71 -7.97 -4.99
N ARG A 111 -4.53 -8.59 -4.80
CA ARG A 111 -4.20 -9.90 -5.38
C ARG A 111 -4.29 -11.02 -4.34
N PRO A 112 -4.54 -12.27 -4.76
CA PRO A 112 -4.34 -13.44 -3.91
C PRO A 112 -2.91 -13.45 -3.39
N GLY A 113 -2.75 -13.63 -2.08
CA GLY A 113 -1.45 -13.60 -1.44
C GLY A 113 -1.47 -14.26 -0.08
N PRO A 114 -0.34 -14.24 0.65
CA PRO A 114 -0.28 -14.69 2.03
C PRO A 114 -1.32 -13.96 2.90
N PRO A 115 -1.73 -14.55 4.03
CA PRO A 115 -2.61 -13.87 4.97
C PRO A 115 -2.10 -12.46 5.33
N PRO A 116 -3.02 -11.51 5.56
CA PRO A 116 -2.65 -10.15 5.90
C PRO A 116 -1.81 -10.11 7.17
N SER A 117 -0.83 -9.20 7.23
CA SER A 117 -0.11 -8.96 8.48
C SER A 117 -1.05 -8.41 9.55
N PRO A 118 -0.73 -8.53 10.85
CA PRO A 118 -1.51 -7.90 11.91
C PRO A 118 -1.72 -6.40 11.70
N ALA A 119 -0.70 -5.68 11.22
CA ALA A 119 -0.78 -4.26 10.90
C ALA A 119 -1.72 -3.98 9.72
N GLN A 120 -1.63 -4.76 8.63
CA GLN A 120 -2.53 -4.64 7.49
C GLN A 120 -3.99 -4.90 7.87
N ALA A 121 -4.25 -5.96 8.64
CA ALA A 121 -5.57 -6.28 9.17
C ALA A 121 -6.07 -5.22 10.17
N GLY A 122 -5.17 -4.62 10.95
CA GLY A 122 -5.46 -3.50 11.85
C GLY A 122 -5.94 -2.26 11.10
N ARG A 123 -5.20 -1.84 10.06
CA ARG A 123 -5.60 -0.70 9.21
C ARG A 123 -6.92 -0.96 8.49
N GLN A 124 -7.13 -2.16 7.94
CA GLN A 124 -8.39 -2.46 7.26
C GLN A 124 -9.59 -2.35 8.20
N ARG A 125 -9.49 -2.91 9.43
CA ARG A 125 -10.53 -2.75 10.46
C ARG A 125 -10.74 -1.30 10.88
N TRP A 126 -9.65 -0.52 10.96
CA TRP A 126 -9.76 0.91 11.26
C TRP A 126 -10.55 1.66 10.17
N ILE A 127 -10.25 1.40 8.90
CA ILE A 127 -10.97 2.00 7.75
C ILE A 127 -12.45 1.65 7.81
N GLU A 128 -12.78 0.37 8.04
CA GLU A 128 -14.17 -0.10 8.12
C GLU A 128 -14.94 0.46 9.34
N GLY A 129 -14.24 0.78 10.42
CA GLY A 129 -14.84 1.31 11.65
C GLY A 129 -15.00 2.84 11.66
N HIS A 130 -14.19 3.58 10.91
CA HIS A 130 -14.15 5.05 10.96
C HIS A 130 -14.62 5.73 9.67
N CYS A 131 -14.72 4.98 8.58
CA CYS A 131 -14.97 5.55 7.26
C CYS A 131 -16.20 4.91 6.61
N THR A 132 -16.75 5.59 5.63
CA THR A 132 -17.90 5.16 4.82
C THR A 132 -17.49 5.05 3.35
N THR A 133 -17.99 4.06 2.64
CA THR A 133 -17.70 3.90 1.21
C THR A 133 -18.31 5.07 0.43
N VAL A 134 -17.51 5.67 -0.46
CA VAL A 134 -17.99 6.64 -1.44
C VAL A 134 -18.59 5.88 -2.62
N ASP A 135 -19.79 6.28 -3.05
CA ASP A 135 -20.43 5.73 -4.25
C ASP A 135 -19.47 5.86 -5.46
N PRO A 136 -19.11 4.74 -6.13
CA PRO A 136 -18.26 4.77 -7.31
C PRO A 136 -18.71 5.76 -8.39
N ALA A 137 -20.01 5.95 -8.57
CA ALA A 137 -20.54 6.91 -9.55
C ALA A 137 -20.05 8.34 -9.29
N ALA A 138 -19.75 8.71 -8.04
CA ALA A 138 -19.31 10.05 -7.65
C ALA A 138 -17.91 10.42 -8.18
N TYR A 139 -17.07 9.43 -8.49
CA TYR A 139 -15.75 9.62 -9.11
C TYR A 139 -15.63 8.95 -10.49
N GLY A 140 -16.76 8.61 -11.13
CA GLY A 140 -16.78 8.08 -12.49
C GLY A 140 -16.53 6.57 -12.60
N GLY A 141 -16.82 5.81 -11.53
CA GLY A 141 -16.75 4.35 -11.48
C GLY A 141 -15.33 3.81 -11.34
N GLY A 142 -15.21 2.53 -11.03
CA GLY A 142 -13.93 1.88 -10.81
C GLY A 142 -14.04 0.53 -10.10
N ALA A 143 -12.91 -0.17 -10.05
CA ALA A 143 -12.74 -1.37 -9.24
C ALA A 143 -12.18 -1.05 -7.85
N ASP A 144 -11.47 0.07 -7.70
CA ASP A 144 -10.89 0.48 -6.43
C ASP A 144 -11.96 1.06 -5.49
N THR A 145 -11.85 0.84 -4.18
CA THR A 145 -12.84 1.32 -3.21
C THR A 145 -12.34 2.56 -2.48
N LEU A 146 -12.95 3.70 -2.77
CA LEU A 146 -12.70 4.96 -2.06
C LEU A 146 -13.57 5.06 -0.80
N TYR A 147 -12.95 5.39 0.32
CA TYR A 147 -13.60 5.62 1.61
C TYR A 147 -13.50 7.11 1.99
N ARG A 148 -14.58 7.63 2.58
CA ARG A 148 -14.63 8.92 3.26
C ARG A 148 -14.64 8.67 4.76
N CYS A 149 -13.58 9.10 5.40
CA CYS A 149 -13.48 9.34 6.83
C CYS A 149 -13.81 10.85 7.04
#